data_AF-D5VGD4-F1
#
_entry.id   AF-D5VGD4-F1
#
_cell.length_a   1.000
_cell.length_b   1.000
_cell.length_c   1.000
_cell.angle_alpha   90.00
_cell.angle_beta   90.00
_cell.angle_gamma   90.00
#
_symmetry.space_group_name_H-M   'P 1'
#
loop_
_entity.id
_entity.type
_entity.pdbx_description
1 polymer ?
#
loop_
_entity_poly.entity_id
_entity_poly.type
_entity_poly.pdbx_seq_one_letter_code
_entity_poly.pdbx_strand_id
1 'polypeptide(L)'
;MMRLPIATGLLALTLATGAFAQTPAPAAKPAAAPAAPASSAKLSSASLVGDILDNPKAKAVLVKHIPEIGKDDQIEQARGMALRDLQQYAPDTLTDEMLKKIDADLAALPSN
;
A
#
# COMPACT_ATOMS: atom_id res chain seq x y z
N MET A 1 64.45 39.08 24.60
CA MET A 1 64.57 37.61 24.62
C MET A 1 64.26 37.10 23.22
N MET A 2 65.22 36.39 22.59
CA MET A 2 65.20 35.56 21.35
C MET A 2 64.41 36.09 20.12
N ARG A 3 65.01 36.63 19.04
CA ARG A 3 65.88 36.08 17.96
C ARG A 3 65.31 34.87 17.18
N LEU A 4 64.85 35.17 15.95
CA LEU A 4 65.10 34.47 14.64
C LEU A 4 64.57 33.02 14.48
N PRO A 5 64.50 32.38 13.28
CA PRO A 5 64.59 32.83 11.86
C PRO A 5 63.58 32.19 10.85
N ILE A 6 63.64 32.65 9.57
CA ILE A 6 63.58 31.90 8.28
C ILE A 6 62.18 31.39 7.81
N ALA A 7 61.55 31.87 6.72
CA ALA A 7 61.92 31.92 5.29
C ALA A 7 62.06 30.54 4.59
N THR A 8 61.67 30.44 3.32
CA THR A 8 61.78 29.25 2.43
C THR A 8 60.69 28.21 2.69
N GLY A 9 59.69 28.01 1.82
CA GLY A 9 59.73 27.93 0.37
C GLY A 9 59.60 26.47 -0.02
N LEU A 10 58.42 26.03 -0.49
CA LEU A 10 58.32 24.89 -1.40
C LEU A 10 56.94 24.87 -2.07
N LEU A 11 56.99 25.00 -3.39
CA LEU A 11 55.93 24.67 -4.32
C LEU A 11 55.68 23.15 -4.28
N ALA A 12 54.46 22.71 -3.97
CA ALA A 12 54.03 21.33 -4.24
C ALA A 12 52.52 21.25 -4.47
N LEU A 13 52.20 21.02 -5.74
CA LEU A 13 50.95 20.56 -6.34
C LEU A 13 50.34 19.37 -5.59
N THR A 14 49.09 19.47 -5.12
CA THR A 14 48.17 18.31 -5.05
C THR A 14 46.72 18.75 -5.23
N LEU A 15 46.03 17.99 -6.07
CA LEU A 15 44.66 18.17 -6.51
C LEU A 15 43.64 17.76 -5.42
N ALA A 16 42.47 18.38 -5.51
CA ALA A 16 41.18 17.91 -4.98
C ALA A 16 41.05 17.79 -3.45
N THR A 17 40.52 18.85 -2.82
CA THR A 17 39.88 18.77 -1.51
C THR A 17 38.41 19.16 -1.68
N GLY A 18 37.54 18.18 -1.44
CA GLY A 18 36.09 18.36 -1.47
C GLY A 18 35.60 19.19 -0.29
N ALA A 19 34.51 19.92 -0.52
CA ALA A 19 33.57 20.33 0.51
C ALA A 19 32.30 20.83 -0.19
N PHE A 20 31.17 20.50 0.43
CA PHE A 20 29.81 21.02 0.24
C PHE A 20 28.79 20.13 -0.47
N ALA A 21 27.70 19.96 0.29
CA ALA A 21 26.35 19.54 -0.09
C ALA A 21 26.09 18.03 -0.23
N GLN A 22 26.17 17.30 0.89
CA GLN A 22 25.26 16.18 1.10
C GLN A 22 23.86 16.75 1.39
N THR A 23 23.08 17.00 0.34
CA THR A 23 21.64 17.20 0.48
C THR A 23 21.04 15.87 0.97
N PRO A 24 20.29 15.83 2.08
CA PRO A 24 19.60 14.62 2.50
C PRO A 24 18.70 14.14 1.36
N ALA A 25 18.91 12.91 0.91
CA ALA A 25 18.02 12.25 -0.02
C ALA A 25 16.59 12.29 0.56
N PRO A 26 15.57 12.67 -0.22
CA PRO A 26 14.20 12.57 0.25
C PRO A 26 13.94 11.11 0.61
N ALA A 27 13.60 10.88 1.88
CA ALA A 27 13.08 9.63 2.37
C ALA A 27 11.95 9.20 1.44
N ALA A 28 12.15 8.05 0.78
CA ALA A 28 11.09 7.41 0.03
C ALA A 28 9.92 7.17 1.00
N LYS A 29 8.89 8.01 0.88
CA LYS A 29 7.54 7.68 1.33
C LYS A 29 7.28 6.26 0.81
N PRO A 30 6.85 5.30 1.66
CA PRO A 30 6.43 4.00 1.17
C PRO A 30 5.48 4.23 0.01
N ALA A 31 5.94 3.91 -1.19
CA ALA A 31 5.11 3.88 -2.37
C ALA A 31 3.96 2.95 -1.98
N ALA A 32 2.73 3.49 -2.01
CA ALA A 32 1.56 2.65 -2.16
C ALA A 32 1.92 1.64 -3.24
N ALA A 33 1.97 0.36 -2.84
CA ALA A 33 2.31 -0.72 -3.75
C ALA A 33 1.49 -0.52 -5.03
N PRO A 34 2.09 -0.72 -6.23
CA PRO A 34 1.34 -0.65 -7.46
C PRO A 34 0.08 -1.48 -7.28
N ALA A 35 -1.09 -0.87 -7.42
CA ALA A 35 -2.33 -1.59 -7.59
C ALA A 35 -2.11 -2.47 -8.83
N ALA A 36 -1.74 -3.73 -8.57
CA ALA A 36 -1.49 -4.69 -9.62
C ALA A 36 -2.76 -4.77 -10.47
N PRO A 37 -2.65 -4.88 -11.80
CA PRO A 37 -3.82 -5.04 -12.64
C PRO A 37 -4.59 -6.24 -12.09
N ALA A 38 -5.86 -5.99 -11.74
CA ALA A 38 -6.82 -6.99 -11.27
C ALA A 38 -6.75 -8.17 -12.22
N SER A 39 -5.96 -9.17 -11.83
CA SER A 39 -5.84 -10.39 -12.61
C SER A 39 -7.19 -11.07 -12.51
N SER A 40 -7.65 -11.71 -13.57
CA SER A 40 -8.80 -12.63 -13.61
C SER A 40 -8.69 -13.83 -12.63
N ALA A 41 -7.87 -13.71 -11.59
CA ALA A 41 -7.88 -14.52 -10.40
C ALA A 41 -9.27 -14.43 -9.73
N LYS A 42 -9.68 -15.54 -9.12
CA LYS A 42 -10.96 -15.62 -8.42
C LYS A 42 -10.99 -14.56 -7.32
N LEU A 43 -12.07 -13.79 -7.29
CA LEU A 43 -12.35 -12.84 -6.22
C LEU A 43 -12.53 -13.60 -4.90
N SER A 44 -12.03 -13.01 -3.82
CA SER A 44 -12.04 -13.58 -2.48
C SER A 44 -12.06 -12.45 -1.43
N SER A 45 -12.18 -12.79 -0.14
CA SER A 45 -12.03 -11.82 0.95
C SER A 45 -10.65 -11.16 1.01
N ALA A 46 -9.66 -11.77 0.37
CA ALA A 46 -8.31 -11.23 0.19
C ALA A 46 -8.21 -10.18 -0.93
N SER A 47 -9.20 -10.14 -1.83
CA SER A 47 -9.26 -9.17 -2.94
C SER A 47 -9.65 -7.79 -2.44
N LEU A 48 -9.27 -6.76 -3.20
CA LEU A 48 -9.67 -5.39 -2.90
C LEU A 48 -11.19 -5.27 -3.02
N VAL A 49 -11.79 -4.54 -2.10
CA VAL A 49 -13.24 -4.27 -2.10
C VAL A 49 -13.66 -3.64 -3.42
N GLY A 50 -12.82 -2.79 -4.02
CA GLY A 50 -13.03 -2.25 -5.37
C GLY A 50 -13.27 -3.35 -6.41
N ASP A 51 -12.36 -4.33 -6.49
CA ASP A 51 -12.46 -5.44 -7.45
C ASP A 51 -13.75 -6.27 -7.25
N ILE A 52 -14.18 -6.46 -6.00
CA ILE A 52 -15.41 -7.20 -5.68
C ILE A 52 -16.65 -6.38 -6.06
N LEU A 53 -16.63 -5.06 -5.84
CA LEU A 53 -17.74 -4.17 -6.17
C LEU A 53 -17.87 -3.88 -7.67
N ASP A 54 -16.76 -3.85 -8.39
CA ASP A 54 -16.71 -3.70 -9.86
C ASP A 54 -17.32 -4.91 -10.57
N ASN A 55 -17.34 -6.08 -9.93
CA ASN A 55 -18.03 -7.25 -10.44
C ASN A 55 -19.48 -7.31 -9.91
N PRO A 56 -20.51 -7.16 -10.76
CA PRO A 56 -21.89 -7.12 -10.32
C PRO A 56 -22.36 -8.43 -9.68
N LYS A 57 -21.81 -9.58 -10.08
CA LYS A 57 -22.13 -10.88 -9.46
C LYS A 57 -21.54 -10.94 -8.05
N ALA A 58 -20.29 -10.55 -7.90
CA ALA A 58 -19.60 -10.56 -6.62
C ALA A 58 -20.19 -9.53 -5.63
N LYS A 59 -20.57 -8.34 -6.10
CA LYS A 59 -21.34 -7.35 -5.34
C LYS A 59 -22.66 -7.92 -4.84
N ALA A 60 -23.39 -8.69 -5.65
CA ALA A 60 -24.64 -9.31 -5.22
C ALA A 60 -24.44 -10.32 -4.09
N VAL A 61 -23.33 -11.08 -4.11
CA VAL A 61 -22.93 -11.99 -3.01
C VAL A 61 -22.68 -11.19 -1.73
N LEU A 62 -21.92 -10.11 -1.82
CA LEU A 62 -21.65 -9.21 -0.70
C LEU A 62 -22.94 -8.67 -0.08
N VAL A 63 -23.84 -8.10 -0.89
CA VAL A 63 -25.13 -7.53 -0.42
C VAL A 63 -26.05 -8.61 0.16
N LYS A 64 -26.00 -9.85 -0.35
CA LYS A 64 -26.76 -10.98 0.18
C LYS A 64 -26.32 -11.37 1.59
N HIS A 65 -25.02 -11.33 1.87
CA HIS A 65 -24.48 -11.67 3.18
C HIS A 65 -24.49 -10.48 4.15
N ILE A 66 -24.21 -9.29 3.63
CA ILE A 66 -24.08 -8.06 4.39
C ILE A 66 -24.88 -6.99 3.63
N PRO A 67 -26.17 -6.81 3.94
CA PRO A 67 -26.99 -5.81 3.25
C PRO A 67 -26.57 -4.36 3.57
N GLU A 68 -25.94 -4.15 4.73
CA GLU A 68 -25.47 -2.84 5.19
C GLU A 68 -24.46 -2.21 4.21
N ILE A 69 -23.49 -2.99 3.69
CA ILE A 69 -22.48 -2.49 2.74
C ILE A 69 -23.06 -2.07 1.39
N GLY A 70 -24.27 -2.51 1.04
CA GLY A 70 -24.96 -2.03 -0.17
C GLY A 70 -25.51 -0.61 -0.02
N LYS A 71 -25.61 -0.11 1.22
CA LYS A 71 -26.21 1.19 1.56
C LYS A 71 -25.20 2.21 2.11
N ASP A 72 -24.00 1.75 2.46
CA ASP A 72 -23.01 2.56 3.16
C ASP A 72 -21.97 3.15 2.19
N ASP A 73 -21.88 4.48 2.12
CA ASP A 73 -20.83 5.21 1.39
C ASP A 73 -19.42 4.87 1.91
N GLN A 74 -19.30 4.32 3.12
CA GLN A 74 -18.04 3.81 3.64
C GLN A 74 -17.44 2.71 2.77
N ILE A 75 -18.25 1.90 2.08
CA ILE A 75 -17.72 0.85 1.22
C ILE A 75 -17.03 1.40 -0.02
N GLU A 76 -17.50 2.56 -0.51
CA GLU A 76 -16.90 3.28 -1.64
C GLU A 76 -15.51 3.83 -1.27
N GLN A 77 -15.31 4.20 0.00
CA GLN A 77 -14.00 4.63 0.54
C GLN A 77 -13.08 3.44 0.84
N ALA A 78 -13.66 2.30 1.23
CA ALA A 78 -12.95 1.07 1.51
C ALA A 78 -12.46 0.33 0.26
N ARG A 79 -12.81 0.77 -0.96
CA ARG A 79 -12.41 0.13 -2.23
C ARG A 79 -10.91 -0.13 -2.36
N GLY A 80 -10.07 0.68 -1.72
CA GLY A 80 -8.62 0.52 -1.71
C GLY A 80 -8.08 -0.50 -0.70
N MET A 81 -8.93 -1.16 0.10
CA MET A 81 -8.54 -2.16 1.10
C MET A 81 -9.11 -3.53 0.74
N ALA A 82 -8.55 -4.61 1.31
CA ALA A 82 -9.13 -5.94 1.15
C ALA A 82 -10.36 -6.11 2.05
N LEU A 83 -11.32 -6.94 1.63
CA LEU A 83 -12.55 -7.17 2.40
C LEU A 83 -12.26 -7.70 3.81
N ARG A 84 -11.25 -8.58 3.96
CA ARG A 84 -10.83 -9.09 5.27
C ARG A 84 -10.21 -8.02 6.16
N ASP A 85 -9.58 -7.00 5.59
CA ASP A 85 -9.00 -5.92 6.40
C ASP A 85 -10.11 -5.09 7.03
N LEU A 86 -11.32 -5.08 6.44
CA LEU A 86 -12.49 -4.40 7.00
C LEU A 86 -13.02 -5.04 8.28
N GLN A 87 -12.63 -6.29 8.59
CA GLN A 87 -13.00 -6.92 9.86
C GLN A 87 -12.59 -6.08 11.07
N GLN A 88 -11.50 -5.31 10.98
CA GLN A 88 -11.05 -4.46 12.08
C GLN A 88 -12.01 -3.30 12.40
N TYR A 89 -12.83 -2.89 11.43
CA TYR A 89 -13.80 -1.80 11.58
C TYR A 89 -15.20 -2.31 11.92
N ALA A 90 -15.54 -3.53 11.48
CA ALA A 90 -16.85 -4.15 11.72
C ALA A 90 -16.70 -5.65 12.08
N PRO A 91 -16.05 -6.01 13.20
CA PRO A 91 -15.78 -7.40 13.57
C PRO A 91 -17.06 -8.18 13.88
N ASP A 92 -18.12 -7.50 14.33
CA ASP A 92 -19.42 -8.12 14.62
C ASP A 92 -20.16 -8.55 13.34
N THR A 93 -19.92 -7.86 12.23
CA THR A 93 -20.61 -8.11 10.95
C THR A 93 -19.74 -8.93 9.99
N LEU A 94 -18.47 -8.55 9.84
CA LEU A 94 -17.45 -9.25 9.07
C LEU A 94 -16.71 -10.24 10.00
N THR A 95 -17.41 -11.29 10.43
CA THR A 95 -16.78 -12.39 11.17
C THR A 95 -16.01 -13.31 10.21
N ASP A 96 -15.04 -14.08 10.71
CA ASP A 96 -14.32 -15.09 9.91
C ASP A 96 -15.27 -16.10 9.26
N GLU A 97 -16.31 -16.51 9.98
CA GLU A 97 -17.39 -17.36 9.48
C GLU A 97 -18.11 -16.71 8.29
N MET A 98 -18.36 -15.41 8.37
CA MET A 98 -19.03 -14.66 7.29
C MET A 98 -18.13 -14.50 6.08
N LEU A 99 -16.85 -14.17 6.28
CA LEU A 99 -15.87 -14.10 5.21
C LEU A 99 -15.72 -15.43 4.50
N LYS A 100 -15.64 -16.54 5.23
CA LYS A 100 -15.59 -17.89 4.63
C LYS A 100 -16.79 -18.18 3.73
N LYS A 101 -17.98 -17.77 4.15
CA LYS A 101 -19.22 -17.93 3.36
C LYS A 101 -19.17 -17.07 2.09
N ILE A 102 -18.73 -15.82 2.21
CA ILE A 102 -18.55 -14.92 1.08
C ILE A 102 -17.50 -15.49 0.12
N ASP A 103 -16.35 -15.95 0.62
CA ASP A 103 -15.30 -16.59 -0.17
C ASP A 103 -15.80 -17.82 -0.94
N ALA A 104 -16.61 -18.67 -0.30
CA ALA A 104 -17.18 -19.84 -0.94
C ALA A 104 -18.14 -19.46 -2.09
N ASP A 105 -19.00 -18.46 -1.88
CA ASP A 105 -19.98 -18.00 -2.86
C ASP A 105 -19.27 -17.22 -3.99
N LEU A 106 -18.24 -16.42 -3.69
CA LEU A 106 -17.36 -15.78 -4.68
C LEU A 106 -16.57 -16.79 -5.50
N ALA A 107 -16.04 -17.85 -4.88
CA ALA A 107 -15.32 -18.91 -5.59
C ALA A 107 -16.22 -19.75 -6.49
N ALA A 108 -17.52 -19.81 -6.20
CA ALA A 108 -18.53 -20.44 -7.05
C ALA A 108 -18.88 -19.58 -8.28
N LEU A 109 -18.51 -18.29 -8.30
CA LEU A 109 -18.68 -17.46 -9.48
C LEU A 109 -17.68 -17.85 -10.58
N PRO A 110 -18.10 -17.84 -11.86
CA PRO A 110 -17.17 -18.03 -12.96
C PRO A 110 -16.12 -16.91 -12.97
N SER A 111 -14.85 -17.28 -13.16
CA SER A 111 -13.76 -16.32 -13.39
C SER A 111 -14.12 -15.45 -14.59
N ASN A 112 -14.14 -14.12 -14.39
CA ASN A 112 -14.54 -13.13 -15.39
C ASN A 112 -13.41 -12.77 -16.36
#